data_AF-I0YUM1-F1
#
_entry.id   AF-I0YUM1-F1
#
_cell.length_a   1.000
_cell.length_b   1.000
_cell.length_c   1.000
_cell.angle_alpha   90.00
_cell.angle_beta   90.00
_cell.angle_gamma   90.00
#
_symmetry.space_group_name_H-M   'P 1'
#
loop_
_entity.id
_entity.type
_entity.pdbx_description
1 polymer ?
#
loop_
_entity_poly.entity_id
_entity_poly.type
_entity_poly.pdbx_seq_one_letter_code
_entity_poly.pdbx_strand_id
1 'polypeptide(L)'
;MDEQKKAVASLKALDRRFVKGGFSMHVGELALGEILGYGSTGEVQAGVFEGCDAAFKMLLIDSHEESYGALERLINERDVYSKELAQLQGSLVPQLLGHGLVEGHFGQVAHTIVLTRIKGTVLNDMDVTPELEAAALRVLEQVHKAGVLHNDPRALNFICTTSGPAGD
;
A
#
# COMPACT_ATOMS: atom_id res chain seq x y z
N MET A 1 13.64 -9.36 -24.24
CA MET A 1 13.03 -8.13 -24.79
C MET A 1 11.58 -8.36 -25.21
N ASP A 2 11.26 -9.46 -25.91
CA ASP A 2 9.88 -9.77 -26.32
C ASP A 2 8.95 -10.21 -25.18
N GLU A 3 9.47 -10.91 -24.16
CA GLU A 3 8.66 -11.36 -23.02
C GLU A 3 8.30 -10.22 -22.06
N GLN A 4 9.22 -9.30 -21.74
CA GLN A 4 8.89 -8.09 -20.97
C GLN A 4 7.89 -7.20 -21.72
N LYS A 5 8.03 -7.05 -23.04
CA LYS A 5 7.05 -6.31 -23.84
C LYS A 5 5.69 -6.99 -23.85
N LYS A 6 5.63 -8.32 -23.89
CA LYS A 6 4.38 -9.09 -23.74
C LYS A 6 3.81 -9.03 -22.33
N ALA A 7 4.63 -9.01 -21.28
CA ALA A 7 4.21 -8.88 -19.89
C ALA A 7 3.64 -7.49 -19.64
N VAL A 8 4.34 -6.44 -20.06
CA VAL A 8 3.87 -5.04 -20.01
C VAL A 8 2.65 -4.84 -20.91
N ALA A 9 2.58 -5.44 -22.10
CA ALA A 9 1.39 -5.38 -22.95
C ALA A 9 0.21 -6.16 -22.37
N SER A 10 0.45 -7.30 -21.74
CA SER A 10 -0.57 -8.08 -21.02
C SER A 10 -1.03 -7.35 -19.78
N LEU A 11 -0.13 -6.67 -19.06
CA LEU A 11 -0.45 -5.78 -17.95
C LEU A 11 -1.27 -4.59 -18.42
N LYS A 12 -0.83 -3.88 -19.46
CA LYS A 12 -1.58 -2.79 -20.12
C LYS A 12 -2.93 -3.25 -20.70
N ALA A 13 -3.06 -4.53 -21.08
CA ALA A 13 -4.31 -5.13 -21.54
C ALA A 13 -5.21 -5.60 -20.37
N LEU A 14 -4.63 -6.07 -19.27
CA LEU A 14 -5.31 -6.30 -17.99
C LEU A 14 -5.77 -4.98 -17.37
N ASP A 15 -4.98 -3.92 -17.57
CA ASP A 15 -5.15 -2.52 -17.15
C ASP A 15 -6.30 -1.82 -17.90
N ARG A 16 -6.75 -2.35 -19.05
CA ARG A 16 -8.04 -1.93 -19.65
C ARG A 16 -9.26 -2.23 -18.77
N ARG A 17 -9.10 -2.94 -17.65
CA ARG A 17 -10.14 -3.13 -16.62
C ARG A 17 -10.14 -2.04 -15.54
N PHE A 18 -9.31 -0.99 -15.67
CA PHE A 18 -9.33 0.20 -14.82
C PHE A 18 -10.51 1.10 -15.19
N VAL A 19 -11.68 0.82 -14.64
CA VAL A 19 -12.84 1.73 -14.71
C VAL A 19 -13.37 1.98 -13.29
N LYS A 20 -12.47 2.53 -12.44
CA LYS A 20 -12.68 3.51 -11.36
C LYS A 20 -11.45 3.55 -10.44
N GLY A 21 -10.76 4.69 -10.35
CA GLY A 21 -9.80 4.96 -9.25
C GLY A 21 -8.34 4.53 -9.45
N GLY A 22 -7.89 4.26 -10.67
CA GLY A 22 -6.47 4.00 -10.91
C GLY A 22 -5.81 4.87 -11.98
N PHE A 23 -4.49 4.92 -11.94
CA PHE A 23 -3.66 5.91 -12.65
C PHE A 23 -2.53 5.29 -13.49
N SER A 24 -2.02 6.07 -14.43
CA SER A 24 -0.75 5.83 -15.10
C SER A 24 0.04 7.14 -15.06
N MET A 25 1.26 7.10 -14.51
CA MET A 25 2.09 8.30 -14.34
C MET A 25 3.54 8.03 -14.75
N HIS A 26 4.25 9.08 -15.17
CA HIS A 26 5.70 9.04 -15.23
C HIS A 26 6.30 9.36 -13.87
N VAL A 27 7.45 8.76 -13.53
CA VAL A 27 8.13 9.04 -12.25
C VAL A 27 8.46 10.53 -12.07
N GLY A 28 8.71 11.26 -13.16
CA GLY A 28 8.95 12.70 -13.14
C GLY A 28 7.70 13.54 -12.78
N GLU A 29 6.51 12.94 -12.80
CA GLU A 29 5.25 13.55 -12.37
C GLU A 29 4.92 13.25 -10.91
N LEU A 30 5.66 12.31 -10.29
CA LEU A 30 5.50 11.96 -8.88
C LEU A 30 6.42 12.79 -8.02
N ALA A 31 5.84 13.48 -7.04
CA ALA A 31 6.59 14.07 -5.94
C ALA A 31 6.89 12.99 -4.90
N LEU A 32 7.87 12.13 -5.16
CA LEU A 32 8.36 11.12 -4.22
C LEU A 32 9.38 11.72 -3.24
N GLY A 33 9.31 11.28 -2.00
CA GLY A 33 10.15 11.71 -0.90
C GLY A 33 11.02 10.58 -0.36
N GLU A 34 11.20 10.57 0.95
CA GLU A 34 12.04 9.58 1.64
C GLU A 34 11.48 8.15 1.58
N ILE A 35 12.37 7.18 1.71
CA ILE A 35 12.02 5.76 1.89
C ILE A 35 11.46 5.58 3.30
N LEU A 36 10.23 5.09 3.40
CA LEU A 36 9.56 4.81 4.68
C LEU A 36 9.84 3.39 5.18
N GLY A 37 10.14 2.47 4.27
CA GLY A 37 10.50 1.10 4.63
C GLY A 37 10.52 0.15 3.44
N TYR A 38 10.82 -1.12 3.74
CA TYR A 38 10.86 -2.20 2.78
C TYR A 38 9.85 -3.27 3.18
N GLY A 39 8.92 -3.58 2.28
CA GLY A 39 7.95 -4.67 2.41
C GLY A 39 8.37 -5.91 1.63
N SER A 40 7.62 -7.00 1.80
CA SER A 40 7.82 -8.26 1.07
C SER A 40 7.55 -8.17 -0.44
N THR A 41 6.94 -7.07 -0.89
CA THR A 41 6.60 -6.81 -2.30
C THR A 41 7.30 -5.57 -2.85
N GLY A 42 8.26 -4.98 -2.13
CA GLY A 42 9.05 -3.85 -2.61
C GLY A 42 9.17 -2.71 -1.62
N GLU A 43 9.55 -1.55 -2.13
CA GLU A 43 9.84 -0.35 -1.37
C GLU A 43 8.57 0.46 -1.09
N VAL A 44 8.51 1.09 0.09
CA VAL A 44 7.50 2.08 0.43
C VAL A 44 8.16 3.45 0.53
N GLN A 45 7.71 4.39 -0.29
CA GLN A 45 8.21 5.78 -0.30
C GLN A 45 7.13 6.76 0.12
N ALA A 46 7.52 7.86 0.77
CA ALA A 46 6.64 8.99 0.97
C ALA A 46 6.39 9.74 -0.35
N GLY A 47 5.31 10.51 -0.43
CA GLY A 47 5.11 11.45 -1.52
C GLY A 47 3.78 12.20 -1.43
N VAL A 48 3.40 12.86 -2.52
CA VAL A 48 2.10 13.54 -2.63
C VAL A 48 1.31 12.94 -3.79
N PHE A 49 0.07 12.54 -3.52
CA PHE A 49 -0.87 12.05 -4.52
C PHE A 49 -2.15 12.87 -4.48
N GLU A 50 -2.49 13.55 -5.59
CA GLU A 50 -3.67 14.42 -5.70
C GLU A 50 -3.78 15.47 -4.56
N GLY A 51 -2.63 15.96 -4.07
CA GLY A 51 -2.55 16.93 -2.96
C GLY A 51 -2.57 16.32 -1.56
N CYS A 52 -2.70 14.99 -1.43
CA CYS A 52 -2.67 14.27 -0.15
C CYS A 52 -1.27 13.73 0.17
N ASP A 53 -0.86 13.79 1.44
CA ASP A 53 0.35 13.15 1.95
C ASP A 53 0.17 11.62 1.92
N ALA A 54 1.03 10.95 1.16
CA ALA A 54 0.80 9.57 0.73
C ALA A 54 2.04 8.69 0.90
N ALA A 55 1.79 7.39 1.01
CA ALA A 55 2.78 6.33 0.99
C ALA A 55 2.58 5.49 -0.29
N PHE A 56 3.63 5.44 -1.10
CA PHE A 56 3.70 4.74 -2.38
C PHE A 56 4.40 3.40 -2.16
N LYS A 57 3.65 2.31 -2.26
CA LYS A 57 4.19 0.96 -2.26
C LYS A 57 4.38 0.49 -3.70
N MET A 58 5.63 0.38 -4.12
CA MET A 58 6.00 0.17 -5.51
C MET A 58 6.69 -1.19 -5.70
N LEU A 59 6.24 -1.92 -6.70
CA LEU A 59 6.88 -3.14 -7.18
C LEU A 59 7.38 -2.89 -8.60
N LEU A 60 8.70 -2.89 -8.78
CA LEU A 60 9.30 -2.88 -10.11
C LEU A 60 8.95 -4.19 -10.83
N ILE A 61 8.42 -4.08 -12.04
CA ILE A 61 8.04 -5.23 -12.86
C ILE A 61 9.18 -5.51 -13.83
N ASP A 62 9.82 -6.67 -13.67
CA ASP A 62 10.78 -7.19 -14.63
C ASP A 62 10.33 -8.56 -15.19
N SER A 63 11.19 -9.24 -15.95
CA SER A 63 10.87 -10.55 -16.54
C SER A 63 11.05 -11.73 -15.60
N HIS A 64 11.51 -11.52 -14.36
CA HIS A 64 11.79 -12.62 -13.46
C HIS A 64 10.48 -13.21 -12.92
N GLU A 65 10.43 -14.54 -12.78
CA GLU A 65 9.25 -15.27 -12.31
C GLU A 65 8.79 -14.78 -10.92
N GLU A 66 9.75 -14.45 -10.05
CA GLU A 66 9.52 -13.90 -8.71
C GLU A 66 8.72 -12.60 -8.73
N SER A 67 8.88 -11.79 -9.78
CA SER A 67 8.16 -10.53 -9.97
C SER A 67 6.67 -10.75 -10.23
N TYR A 68 6.28 -11.88 -10.84
CA TYR A 68 4.85 -12.21 -11.02
C TYR A 68 4.19 -12.62 -9.70
N GLY A 69 4.86 -13.43 -8.89
CA GLY A 69 4.34 -13.79 -7.56
C GLY A 69 4.22 -12.59 -6.63
N ALA A 70 5.18 -11.66 -6.68
CA ALA A 70 5.09 -10.39 -5.95
C ALA A 70 3.96 -9.49 -6.46
N LEU A 71 3.75 -9.45 -7.77
CA LEU A 71 2.68 -8.69 -8.41
C LEU A 71 1.30 -9.22 -8.02
N GLU A 72 1.09 -10.54 -8.04
CA GLU A 72 -0.16 -11.16 -7.60
C GLU A 72 -0.49 -10.78 -6.15
N ARG A 73 0.52 -10.82 -5.26
CA ARG A 73 0.35 -10.39 -3.86
C ARG A 73 -0.04 -8.92 -3.76
N LEU A 74 0.61 -8.03 -4.53
CA LEU A 74 0.29 -6.60 -4.52
C LEU A 74 -1.10 -6.34 -5.11
N ILE A 75 -1.49 -7.02 -6.18
CA ILE A 75 -2.85 -6.95 -6.74
C ILE A 75 -3.89 -7.40 -5.72
N ASN A 76 -3.64 -8.51 -5.03
CA ASN A 76 -4.51 -9.02 -3.98
C ASN A 76 -4.63 -8.02 -2.82
N GLU A 77 -3.54 -7.40 -2.39
CA GLU A 77 -3.55 -6.37 -1.35
C GLU A 77 -4.46 -5.18 -1.74
N ARG A 78 -4.33 -4.68 -2.98
CA ARG A 78 -5.21 -3.61 -3.50
C ARG A 78 -6.68 -4.03 -3.53
N ASP A 79 -6.98 -5.26 -3.91
CA ASP A 79 -8.33 -5.79 -3.94
C ASP A 79 -8.94 -5.88 -2.54
N VAL A 80 -8.15 -6.35 -1.56
CA VAL A 80 -8.52 -6.41 -0.14
C VAL A 80 -8.83 -5.02 0.42
N TYR A 81 -8.01 -4.02 0.10
CA TYR A 81 -8.30 -2.64 0.48
C TYR A 81 -9.61 -2.16 -0.15
N SER A 82 -9.82 -2.41 -1.44
CA SER A 82 -10.95 -1.88 -2.21
C SER A 82 -12.30 -2.48 -1.84
N LYS A 83 -12.32 -3.71 -1.31
CA LYS A 83 -13.54 -4.47 -1.03
C LYS A 83 -13.69 -4.69 0.47
N GLU A 84 -12.95 -5.63 1.04
CA GLU A 84 -13.17 -6.14 2.40
C GLU A 84 -12.84 -5.08 3.46
N LEU A 85 -11.79 -4.27 3.26
CA LEU A 85 -11.38 -3.25 4.24
C LEU A 85 -12.04 -1.88 4.02
N ALA A 86 -12.92 -1.72 3.03
CA ALA A 86 -13.46 -0.42 2.63
C ALA A 86 -14.06 0.38 3.80
N GLN A 87 -14.73 -0.29 4.76
CA GLN A 87 -15.35 0.37 5.92
C GLN A 87 -14.36 0.71 7.05
N LEU A 88 -13.15 0.15 7.03
CA LEU A 88 -12.13 0.35 8.07
C LEU A 88 -11.08 1.41 7.66
N GLN A 89 -11.08 1.82 6.40
CA GLN A 89 -10.14 2.78 5.85
C GLN A 89 -10.25 4.16 6.52
N GLY A 90 -9.11 4.80 6.75
CA GLY A 90 -9.00 6.12 7.37
C GLY A 90 -9.24 6.14 8.89
N SER A 91 -9.59 4.99 9.48
CA SER A 91 -9.78 4.85 10.93
C SER A 91 -8.84 3.80 11.52
N LEU A 92 -9.00 2.54 11.10
CA LEU A 92 -8.24 1.40 11.64
C LEU A 92 -7.16 0.90 10.68
N VAL A 93 -7.33 1.15 9.39
CA VAL A 93 -6.32 0.89 8.36
C VAL A 93 -6.11 2.14 7.49
N PRO A 94 -4.94 2.31 6.85
CA PRO A 94 -4.72 3.42 5.92
C PRO A 94 -5.78 3.47 4.82
N GLN A 95 -6.12 4.66 4.34
CA GLN A 95 -7.03 4.79 3.20
C GLN A 95 -6.28 4.54 1.88
N LEU A 96 -6.87 3.74 1.01
CA LEU A 96 -6.44 3.56 -0.38
C LEU A 96 -6.81 4.80 -1.18
N LEU A 97 -5.79 5.54 -1.61
CA LEU A 97 -5.93 6.76 -2.40
C LEU A 97 -5.95 6.45 -3.90
N GLY A 98 -5.21 5.44 -4.32
CA GLY A 98 -5.16 5.02 -5.71
C GLY A 98 -4.28 3.81 -5.94
N HIS A 99 -4.31 3.28 -7.16
CA HIS A 99 -3.38 2.25 -7.60
C HIS A 99 -3.11 2.42 -9.10
N GLY A 100 -1.97 1.95 -9.60
CA GLY A 100 -1.62 2.27 -10.97
C GLY A 100 -0.24 1.80 -11.40
N LEU A 101 0.12 2.18 -12.63
CA LEU A 101 1.44 1.96 -13.19
C LEU A 101 2.25 3.26 -13.14
N VAL A 102 3.51 3.13 -12.75
CA VAL A 102 4.49 4.22 -12.76
C VAL A 102 5.59 3.87 -13.73
N GLU A 103 5.80 4.69 -14.77
CA GLU A 103 6.85 4.50 -15.76
C GLU A 103 8.07 5.37 -15.45
N GLY A 104 9.21 4.72 -15.24
CA GLY A 104 10.52 5.34 -15.01
C GLY A 104 11.20 5.80 -16.30
N HIS A 105 12.24 6.61 -16.15
CA HIS A 105 12.98 7.24 -17.26
C HIS A 105 13.60 6.26 -18.26
N PHE A 106 13.88 5.03 -17.84
CA PHE A 106 14.49 3.99 -18.68
C PHE A 106 13.48 2.93 -19.17
N GLY A 107 12.18 3.26 -19.18
CA GLY A 107 11.11 2.35 -19.61
C GLY A 107 10.80 1.24 -18.59
N GLN A 108 11.34 1.36 -17.38
CA GLN A 108 10.99 0.55 -16.22
C GLN A 108 9.55 0.85 -15.82
N VAL A 109 8.76 -0.18 -15.49
CA VAL A 109 7.38 0.00 -15.04
C VAL A 109 7.25 -0.58 -13.65
N ALA A 110 6.68 0.20 -12.73
CA ALA A 110 6.33 -0.26 -11.40
C ALA A 110 4.81 -0.34 -11.23
N HIS A 111 4.31 -1.44 -10.68
CA HIS A 111 2.93 -1.49 -10.16
C HIS A 111 2.92 -0.84 -8.78
N THR A 112 1.96 0.04 -8.55
CA THR A 112 1.95 0.92 -7.37
C THR A 112 0.59 0.90 -6.69
N ILE A 113 0.61 0.82 -5.35
CA ILE A 113 -0.52 1.15 -4.49
C ILE A 113 -0.17 2.41 -3.73
N VAL A 114 -1.13 3.33 -3.66
CA VAL A 114 -1.00 4.59 -2.94
C VAL A 114 -1.95 4.58 -1.75
N LEU A 115 -1.38 4.64 -0.55
CA LEU A 115 -2.13 4.71 0.70
C LEU A 115 -1.93 6.08 1.35
N THR A 116 -2.83 6.47 2.24
CA THR A 116 -2.63 7.65 3.08
C THR A 116 -1.42 7.44 3.98
N ARG A 117 -0.53 8.43 4.05
CA ARG A 117 0.61 8.38 4.97
C ARG A 117 0.10 8.65 6.39
N ILE A 118 0.34 7.71 7.30
CA ILE A 118 0.00 7.86 8.71
C ILE A 118 1.19 8.48 9.46
N LYS A 119 0.94 9.61 10.13
CA LYS A 119 1.91 10.24 11.03
C LYS A 119 1.72 9.67 12.42
N GLY A 120 2.68 8.91 12.89
CA GLY A 120 2.64 8.27 14.19
C GLY A 120 3.95 7.58 14.51
N THR A 121 3.96 6.88 15.64
CA THR A 121 5.11 6.07 16.06
C THR A 121 4.76 4.62 15.83
N VAL A 122 5.69 3.82 15.28
CA VAL A 122 5.47 2.39 15.16
C VAL A 122 5.45 1.75 16.55
N LEU A 123 4.58 0.77 16.79
CA LEU A 123 4.44 0.13 18.09
C LEU A 123 5.75 -0.49 18.59
N ASN A 124 6.61 -0.93 17.67
CA ASN A 124 7.93 -1.49 17.97
C ASN A 124 8.86 -0.51 18.72
N ASP A 125 8.67 0.79 18.53
CA ASP A 125 9.52 1.83 19.10
C ASP A 125 8.88 2.45 20.36
N MET A 126 7.84 1.82 20.89
CA MET A 126 7.08 2.29 22.05
C MET A 126 7.17 1.28 23.20
N ASP A 127 7.06 1.79 24.42
CA ASP A 127 6.77 0.95 25.58
C ASP A 127 5.32 0.47 25.49
N VAL A 128 5.14 -0.84 25.28
CA VAL A 128 3.82 -1.45 25.11
C VAL A 128 3.12 -1.55 26.46
N THR A 129 2.10 -0.71 26.67
CA THR A 129 1.21 -0.82 27.83
C THR A 129 0.08 -1.83 27.56
N PRO A 130 -0.56 -2.38 28.60
CA PRO A 130 -1.72 -3.27 28.43
C PRO A 130 -2.86 -2.64 27.63
N GLU A 131 -3.06 -1.32 27.76
CA GLU A 131 -4.09 -0.60 27.01
C GLU A 131 -3.77 -0.54 25.51
N LEU A 132 -2.50 -0.35 25.16
CA LEU A 132 -2.03 -0.29 23.79
C LEU A 132 -2.07 -1.68 23.13
N GLU A 133 -1.66 -2.72 23.86
CA GLU A 133 -1.80 -4.11 23.43
C GLU A 133 -3.28 -4.45 23.17
N ALA A 134 -4.17 -4.14 24.12
CA ALA A 134 -5.60 -4.37 23.96
C ALA A 134 -6.18 -3.59 22.77
N ALA A 135 -5.69 -2.37 22.51
CA ALA A 135 -6.08 -1.61 21.33
C ALA A 135 -5.64 -2.28 20.02
N ALA A 136 -4.38 -2.73 19.92
CA ALA A 136 -3.87 -3.43 18.75
C ALA A 136 -4.65 -4.73 18.47
N LEU A 137 -4.96 -5.50 19.51
CA LEU A 137 -5.78 -6.70 19.40
C LEU A 137 -7.21 -6.40 18.92
N ARG A 138 -7.84 -5.34 19.43
CA ARG A 138 -9.16 -4.89 18.95
C ARG A 138 -9.13 -4.51 17.47
N VAL A 139 -8.07 -3.86 17.00
CA VAL A 139 -7.92 -3.55 15.57
C VAL A 139 -7.86 -4.84 14.74
N LEU A 140 -7.03 -5.81 15.14
CA LEU A 140 -6.95 -7.10 14.47
C LEU A 140 -8.29 -7.84 14.45
N GLU A 141 -9.05 -7.82 15.56
CA GLU A 141 -10.39 -8.40 15.61
C GLU A 141 -11.34 -7.76 14.58
N GLN A 142 -11.28 -6.45 14.37
CA GLN A 142 -12.11 -5.77 13.38
C GLN A 142 -11.70 -6.15 11.94
N VAL A 143 -10.40 -6.25 11.68
CA VAL A 143 -9.88 -6.76 10.40
C VAL A 143 -10.36 -8.20 10.15
N HIS A 144 -10.32 -9.06 11.17
CA HIS A 144 -10.83 -10.43 11.08
C HIS A 144 -12.34 -10.49 10.86
N LYS A 145 -13.12 -9.62 11.52
CA LYS A 145 -14.58 -9.50 11.31
C LYS A 145 -14.94 -9.05 9.90
N ALA A 146 -14.07 -8.28 9.25
CA ALA A 146 -14.18 -7.93 7.84
C ALA A 146 -13.83 -9.11 6.89
N GLY A 147 -13.47 -10.28 7.43
CA GLY A 147 -13.16 -11.48 6.65
C GLY A 147 -11.70 -11.55 6.17
N VAL A 148 -10.82 -10.67 6.66
CA VAL A 148 -9.42 -10.58 6.24
C VAL A 148 -8.51 -11.08 7.35
N LEU A 149 -7.55 -11.93 7.02
CA LEU A 149 -6.42 -12.22 7.91
C LEU A 149 -5.26 -11.31 7.55
N HIS A 150 -4.68 -10.62 8.55
CA HIS A 150 -3.55 -9.70 8.30
C HIS A 150 -2.29 -10.46 7.83
N ASN A 151 -2.10 -11.71 8.27
CA ASN A 151 -0.96 -12.59 7.95
C ASN A 151 0.44 -12.11 8.39
N ASP A 152 0.58 -10.89 8.90
CA ASP A 152 1.85 -10.33 9.38
C ASP A 152 1.66 -9.33 10.55
N PRO A 153 1.12 -9.76 11.71
CA PRO A 153 0.78 -8.87 12.82
C PRO A 153 2.01 -8.47 13.67
N ARG A 154 3.14 -8.14 13.05
CA ARG A 154 4.35 -7.66 13.74
C ARG A 154 4.14 -6.23 14.26
N ALA A 155 4.77 -5.88 15.39
CA ALA A 155 4.68 -4.54 15.99
C ALA A 155 5.05 -3.40 15.02
N LEU A 156 5.98 -3.64 14.09
CA LEU A 156 6.37 -2.68 13.06
C LEU A 156 5.24 -2.32 12.05
N ASN A 157 4.19 -3.14 11.96
CA ASN A 157 3.04 -2.88 11.09
C ASN A 157 1.89 -2.15 11.81
N PHE A 158 2.05 -1.83 13.10
CA PHE A 158 1.11 -1.01 13.85
C PHE A 158 1.69 0.39 14.00
N ILE A 159 0.96 1.40 13.53
CA ILE A 159 1.31 2.82 13.69
C ILE A 159 0.34 3.43 14.69
N CYS A 160 0.88 3.91 15.80
CA CYS A 160 0.15 4.59 16.85
C CYS A 160 0.13 6.08 16.55
N THR A 161 -1.05 6.60 16.21
CA THR A 161 -1.28 8.03 16.07
C THR A 161 -1.54 8.63 17.44
N THR A 162 -1.07 9.86 17.68
CA THR A 162 -1.51 10.65 18.83
C THR A 162 -2.89 11.22 18.56
N SER A 163 -3.88 10.37 18.31
CA SER A 163 -5.27 10.75 18.50
C SER A 163 -5.61 10.45 19.96
N GLY A 164 -5.43 11.47 20.82
CA GLY A 164 -6.24 11.54 22.03
C GLY A 164 -7.73 11.49 21.65
N PRO A 165 -8.64 11.20 22.62
CA PRO A 165 -10.06 11.08 22.33
C PRO A 165 -10.54 12.28 21.53
N ALA A 166 -11.34 12.04 20.48
CA ALA A 166 -12.00 13.09 19.72
C ALA A 166 -12.70 14.05 20.68
N GLY A 167 -12.24 15.30 20.71
CA GLY A 167 -12.76 16.36 21.57
C GLY A 167 -12.12 17.69 21.18
N ASP A 168 -12.68 18.35 20.16
CA ASP A 168 -13.58 19.51 20.31
C ASP A 168 -14.19 19.90 18.94
#